data_AF-A0A955QN80-F1
#
_entry.id   AF-A0A955QN80-F1
#
_cell.length_a   1.000
_cell.length_b   1.000
_cell.length_c   1.000
_cell.angle_alpha   90.00
_cell.angle_beta   90.00
_cell.angle_gamma   90.00
#
_symmetry.space_group_name_H-M   'P 1'
#
loop_
_entity.id
_entity.type
_entity.pdbx_description
1 polymer ?
#
loop_
_entity_poly.entity_id
_entity_poly.type
_entity_poly.pdbx_seq_one_letter_code
_entity_poly.pdbx_strand_id
1 'polypeptide(L)'
;MGGLFYAFLLSLVIGTVLTPVLMYGARRWGLLDHPGTRKVHKEPIARVGGIAFAVGALLASGYWAPHTHFTLGILVAALIIVGMGSLDDCVDLRVSYKFGGQFLAAGVVLMVSPVTWQPFGAMFDLELSPWLALPLTMVLLVAMTNAMNLSDGLDGLAAGLAFLSFGLVAFLAYQLQHLLVLGLALPVMGGLLGFLRFNTFPARVFMGDGGSQFLGFLLGVIGLMLTQQQASPLSPLLVLWFMGVPLVDLAAVTTQRVLTGGKPFQADQEHLHHKLLKLGFSHHQVVLLIYALQIGLIGVAYVCRWSSDAVLLGLYLLVLAGLGAFYYGVYSGRLSTGQFQSLSQGALYWRTWIHARPWLAQAALVGLSVGMVGFFLLGLVVPSPLPDQEAYFVLGAGGVVVGGGLMGSVKTSLLLTRMGLYLASTVVLYGVESVLAGYSLGPHILFQGGFGLLVIGLLLAIHLDKEKRFTPNPMDYLLLFLALLMPVLLDIQMGPVDVGEMLAKLIVLFFACEVLLQAFSTKVRQLGYCSGGLLCSLATQALW
;
A
#
# COMPACT_ATOMS: atom_id res chain seq x y z
N MET A 1 10.83 13.89 -13.90
CA MET A 1 9.67 13.19 -13.31
C MET A 1 9.18 12.00 -14.15
N GLY A 2 8.98 12.13 -15.47
CA GLY A 2 8.50 11.01 -16.32
C GLY A 2 9.30 9.69 -16.20
N GLY A 3 10.62 9.77 -16.08
CA GLY A 3 11.48 8.59 -15.83
C GLY A 3 11.11 7.80 -14.57
N LEU A 4 10.72 8.49 -13.49
CA LEU A 4 10.43 7.85 -12.20
C LEU A 4 9.12 7.04 -12.24
N PHE A 5 8.15 7.48 -13.05
CA PHE A 5 6.94 6.70 -13.31
C PHE A 5 7.28 5.39 -14.03
N TYR A 6 8.17 5.43 -15.03
CA TYR A 6 8.64 4.21 -15.69
C TYR A 6 9.44 3.30 -14.74
N ALA A 7 10.18 3.87 -13.78
CA ALA A 7 10.87 3.09 -12.75
C ALA A 7 9.89 2.32 -11.85
N PHE A 8 8.82 2.97 -11.41
CA PHE A 8 7.70 2.33 -10.71
C PHE A 8 7.08 1.21 -11.55
N LEU A 9 6.75 1.49 -12.82
CA LEU A 9 6.12 0.51 -13.72
C LEU A 9 7.04 -0.69 -13.99
N LEU A 10 8.32 -0.46 -14.25
CA LEU A 10 9.27 -1.55 -14.47
C LEU A 10 9.35 -2.46 -13.24
N SER A 11 9.49 -1.87 -12.05
CA SER A 11 9.54 -2.65 -10.81
C SER A 11 8.23 -3.42 -10.56
N LEU A 12 7.08 -2.81 -10.86
CA LEU A 12 5.77 -3.47 -10.80
C LEU A 12 5.70 -4.68 -11.74
N VAL A 13 6.14 -4.52 -12.98
CA VAL A 13 6.16 -5.60 -13.98
C VAL A 13 7.11 -6.72 -13.54
N ILE A 14 8.34 -6.37 -13.14
CA ILE A 14 9.32 -7.35 -12.67
C ILE A 14 8.77 -8.09 -11.45
N GLY A 15 8.28 -7.38 -10.42
CA GLY A 15 7.70 -8.00 -9.23
C GLY A 15 6.54 -8.93 -9.56
N THR A 16 5.64 -8.51 -10.47
CA THR A 16 4.47 -9.32 -10.86
C THR A 16 4.85 -10.58 -11.64
N VAL A 17 5.85 -10.50 -12.52
CA VAL A 17 6.28 -11.61 -13.39
C VAL A 17 7.25 -12.54 -12.67
N LEU A 18 8.17 -11.98 -11.90
CA LEU A 18 9.22 -12.75 -11.21
C LEU A 18 8.66 -13.54 -10.02
N THR A 19 7.64 -13.04 -9.33
CA THR A 19 7.01 -13.74 -8.20
C THR A 19 6.57 -15.17 -8.55
N PRO A 20 5.70 -15.41 -9.56
CA PRO A 20 5.29 -16.77 -9.92
C PRO A 20 6.44 -17.63 -10.44
N VAL A 21 7.44 -17.04 -11.10
CA VAL A 21 8.64 -17.75 -11.56
C VAL A 21 9.44 -18.29 -10.36
N LEU A 22 9.68 -17.45 -9.35
CA LEU A 22 10.38 -17.86 -8.14
C LEU A 22 9.56 -18.84 -7.30
N MET A 23 8.23 -18.71 -7.27
CA MET A 23 7.34 -19.66 -6.59
C MET A 23 7.50 -21.08 -7.15
N TYR A 24 7.64 -21.22 -8.47
CA TYR A 24 7.88 -22.53 -9.10
C TYR A 24 9.23 -23.14 -8.68
N GLY A 25 10.26 -22.32 -8.52
CA GLY A 25 11.61 -22.73 -8.08
C GLY A 25 11.76 -22.94 -6.57
N ALA A 26 10.86 -22.41 -5.75
CA ALA A 26 11.00 -22.32 -4.29
C ALA A 26 11.29 -23.68 -3.62
N ARG A 27 10.67 -24.76 -4.11
CA ARG A 27 10.91 -26.12 -3.60
C ARG A 27 12.36 -26.58 -3.77
N ARG A 28 13.01 -26.23 -4.89
CA ARG A 28 14.40 -26.62 -5.18
C ARG A 28 15.41 -25.82 -4.36
N TRP A 29 15.05 -24.60 -3.98
CA TRP A 29 15.93 -23.68 -3.26
C TRP A 29 15.74 -23.70 -1.73
N GLY A 30 14.84 -24.54 -1.21
CA GLY A 30 14.57 -24.60 0.24
C GLY A 30 13.78 -23.42 0.79
N LEU A 31 13.20 -22.58 -0.09
CA LEU A 31 12.47 -21.36 0.27
C LEU A 31 10.97 -21.64 0.50
N LEU A 32 10.65 -22.78 1.12
CA LEU A 32 9.27 -23.14 1.46
C LEU A 32 9.03 -22.96 2.95
N ASP A 33 7.97 -22.25 3.28
CA ASP A 33 7.44 -22.19 4.62
C ASP A 33 6.53 -23.39 4.90
N HIS A 34 6.97 -24.32 5.75
CA HIS A 34 6.17 -25.46 6.14
C HIS A 34 5.18 -25.13 7.27
N PRO A 35 3.94 -25.67 7.23
CA PRO A 35 2.96 -25.54 8.30
C PRO A 35 3.54 -26.03 9.64
N GLY A 36 3.16 -25.37 10.73
CA GLY A 36 3.63 -25.73 12.07
C GLY A 36 2.65 -25.31 13.15
N THR A 37 2.89 -25.73 14.39
CA THR A 37 2.00 -25.47 15.55
C THR A 37 1.75 -23.99 15.85
N ARG A 38 2.61 -23.10 15.33
CA ARG A 38 2.54 -21.64 15.50
C ARG A 38 2.06 -20.89 14.24
N LYS A 39 1.79 -21.57 13.12
CA LYS A 39 1.48 -20.95 11.83
C LYS A 39 0.03 -21.20 11.43
N VAL A 40 -0.60 -20.20 10.79
CA VAL A 40 -2.03 -20.22 10.45
C VAL A 40 -2.31 -20.94 9.12
N HIS A 41 -1.28 -21.08 8.26
CA HIS A 41 -1.39 -21.74 6.95
C HIS A 41 -1.35 -23.27 7.06
N LYS A 42 -2.06 -23.93 6.14
CA LYS A 42 -2.22 -25.40 6.12
C LYS A 42 -1.39 -26.08 5.03
N GLU A 43 -0.89 -25.33 4.06
CA GLU A 43 -0.10 -25.82 2.94
C GLU A 43 1.25 -25.08 2.90
N PRO A 44 2.31 -25.71 2.38
CA PRO A 44 3.60 -25.02 2.23
C PRO A 44 3.50 -23.82 1.29
N ILE A 45 3.92 -22.64 1.76
CA ILE A 45 3.88 -21.39 0.99
C ILE A 45 5.31 -20.91 0.71
N ALA A 46 5.59 -20.45 -0.51
CA ALA A 46 6.93 -20.00 -0.89
C ALA A 46 7.30 -18.66 -0.25
N ARG A 47 8.54 -18.52 0.27
CA ARG A 47 9.12 -17.29 0.86
C ARG A 47 10.06 -16.60 -0.13
N VAL A 48 9.51 -16.18 -1.26
CA VAL A 48 10.30 -15.63 -2.39
C VAL A 48 9.85 -14.25 -2.82
N GLY A 49 8.77 -13.73 -2.22
CA GLY A 49 8.18 -12.47 -2.62
C GLY A 49 9.12 -11.28 -2.41
N GLY A 50 9.84 -11.28 -1.28
CA GLY A 50 10.87 -10.30 -0.95
C GLY A 50 11.92 -10.16 -2.03
N ILE A 51 12.46 -11.30 -2.48
CA ILE A 51 13.46 -11.36 -3.54
C ILE A 51 12.87 -10.78 -4.84
N ALA A 52 11.64 -11.18 -5.19
CA ALA A 52 11.01 -10.75 -6.44
C ALA A 52 10.87 -9.22 -6.54
N PHE A 53 10.29 -8.58 -5.53
CA PHE A 53 10.10 -7.14 -5.57
C PHE A 53 11.38 -6.36 -5.30
N ALA A 54 12.31 -6.88 -4.48
CA ALA A 54 13.58 -6.21 -4.25
C ALA A 54 14.44 -6.18 -5.52
N VAL A 55 14.47 -7.26 -6.30
CA VAL A 55 15.16 -7.27 -7.62
C VAL A 55 14.55 -6.22 -8.55
N GLY A 56 13.22 -6.16 -8.67
CA GLY A 56 12.55 -5.14 -9.48
C GLY A 56 12.88 -3.72 -9.02
N ALA A 57 12.84 -3.49 -7.71
CA ALA A 57 13.11 -2.18 -7.12
C ALA A 57 14.57 -1.76 -7.31
N LEU A 58 15.54 -2.66 -7.09
CA LEU A 58 16.97 -2.38 -7.23
C LEU A 58 17.39 -2.15 -8.68
N LEU A 59 16.88 -2.94 -9.62
CA LEU A 59 17.17 -2.74 -11.04
C LEU A 59 16.61 -1.42 -11.56
N ALA A 60 15.35 -1.10 -11.22
CA ALA A 60 14.75 0.17 -11.63
C ALA A 60 15.42 1.36 -10.93
N SER A 61 15.75 1.24 -9.64
CA SER A 61 16.51 2.26 -8.91
C SER A 61 17.90 2.48 -9.53
N GLY A 62 18.62 1.41 -9.86
CA GLY A 62 19.94 1.50 -10.48
C GLY A 62 19.95 2.19 -11.84
N TYR A 63 18.82 2.18 -12.56
CA TYR A 63 18.67 2.84 -13.87
C TYR A 63 18.12 4.27 -13.79
N TRP A 64 17.12 4.54 -12.94
CA TRP A 64 16.45 5.86 -12.89
C TRP A 64 16.86 6.75 -11.72
N ALA A 65 17.38 6.22 -10.62
CA ALA A 65 17.88 7.07 -9.55
C ALA A 65 19.17 7.77 -10.00
N PRO A 66 19.47 8.99 -9.51
CA PRO A 66 20.70 9.70 -9.87
C PRO A 66 21.93 8.84 -9.61
N HIS A 67 22.80 8.66 -10.60
CA HIS A 67 24.00 7.83 -10.48
C HIS A 67 25.09 8.55 -9.68
N THR A 68 25.04 8.43 -8.36
CA THR A 68 26.02 9.00 -7.42
C THR A 68 26.66 7.90 -6.58
N HIS A 69 27.80 8.21 -5.94
CA HIS A 69 28.41 7.30 -4.96
C HIS A 69 27.46 6.95 -3.81
N PHE A 70 26.60 7.87 -3.41
CA PHE A 70 25.55 7.63 -2.42
C PHE A 70 24.57 6.56 -2.90
N THR A 71 24.04 6.71 -4.11
CA THR A 71 23.11 5.76 -4.71
C THR A 71 23.74 4.37 -4.80
N LEU A 72 24.98 4.27 -5.26
CA LEU A 72 25.70 3.00 -5.35
C LEU A 72 25.84 2.34 -3.97
N GLY A 73 26.26 3.07 -2.94
CA GLY A 73 26.41 2.50 -1.60
C GLY A 73 25.08 2.07 -0.98
N ILE A 74 23.98 2.78 -1.25
CA ILE A 74 22.63 2.37 -0.83
C ILE A 74 22.21 1.08 -1.53
N LEU A 75 22.44 0.96 -2.85
CA LEU A 75 22.11 -0.26 -3.60
C LEU A 75 22.95 -1.45 -3.13
N VAL A 76 24.24 -1.25 -2.83
CA VAL A 76 25.11 -2.30 -2.26
C VAL A 76 24.63 -2.71 -0.87
N ALA A 77 24.30 -1.75 0.00
CA ALA A 77 23.78 -2.05 1.33
C ALA A 77 22.43 -2.78 1.28
N ALA A 78 21.54 -2.38 0.38
CA ALA A 78 20.28 -3.07 0.14
C ALA A 78 20.49 -4.50 -0.36
N LEU A 79 21.45 -4.74 -1.27
CA LEU A 79 21.83 -6.08 -1.71
C LEU A 79 22.38 -6.94 -0.55
N ILE A 80 23.17 -6.36 0.36
CA ILE A 80 23.63 -7.05 1.57
C ILE A 80 22.43 -7.48 2.42
N ILE A 81 21.47 -6.59 2.67
CA ILE A 81 20.26 -6.90 3.45
C ILE A 81 19.43 -8.00 2.79
N VAL A 82 19.11 -7.85 1.50
CA VAL A 82 18.34 -8.86 0.75
C VAL A 82 19.06 -10.20 0.74
N GLY A 83 20.37 -10.21 0.51
CA GLY A 83 21.19 -11.41 0.50
C GLY A 83 21.24 -12.11 1.85
N MET A 84 21.47 -11.36 2.93
CA MET A 84 21.51 -11.90 4.30
C MET A 84 20.15 -12.42 4.75
N GLY A 85 19.06 -11.69 4.50
CA GLY A 85 17.72 -12.15 4.83
C GLY A 85 17.26 -13.33 3.97
N SER A 86 17.65 -13.38 2.69
CA SER A 86 17.35 -14.56 1.84
C SER A 86 18.16 -15.79 2.27
N LEU A 87 19.40 -15.59 2.72
CA LEU A 87 20.21 -16.67 3.31
C LEU A 87 19.55 -17.18 4.60
N ASP A 88 19.04 -16.26 5.41
CA ASP A 88 18.28 -16.58 6.63
C ASP A 88 17.04 -17.41 6.36
N ASP A 89 16.26 -17.06 5.33
CA ASP A 89 15.10 -17.83 4.88
C ASP A 89 15.47 -19.27 4.45
N CYS A 90 16.71 -19.49 3.98
CA CYS A 90 17.20 -20.80 3.53
C CYS A 90 17.75 -21.68 4.67
N VAL A 91 18.52 -21.09 5.60
CA VAL A 91 19.34 -21.87 6.56
C VAL A 91 19.12 -21.53 8.03
N ASP A 92 18.20 -20.62 8.37
CA ASP A 92 17.92 -20.13 9.72
C ASP A 92 19.20 -19.68 10.45
N LEU A 93 19.66 -18.48 10.11
CA LEU A 93 20.94 -17.96 10.59
C LEU A 93 20.90 -17.70 12.10
N ARG A 94 22.07 -17.83 12.74
CA ARG A 94 22.23 -17.36 14.12
C ARG A 94 22.00 -15.85 14.19
N VAL A 95 21.34 -15.41 15.26
CA VAL A 95 21.01 -14.00 15.52
C VAL A 95 22.21 -13.06 15.34
N SER A 96 23.41 -13.47 15.76
CA SER A 96 24.64 -12.68 15.60
C SER A 96 25.01 -12.40 14.15
N TYR A 97 24.79 -13.35 13.23
CA TYR A 97 25.06 -13.16 11.81
C TYR A 97 24.01 -12.25 11.17
N LYS A 98 22.73 -12.36 11.60
CA LYS A 98 21.66 -11.47 11.14
C LYS A 98 21.99 -10.02 11.49
N PHE A 99 22.28 -9.73 12.75
CA PHE A 99 22.69 -8.39 13.19
C PHE A 99 23.99 -7.93 12.52
N GLY A 100 24.99 -8.81 12.39
CA GLY A 100 26.24 -8.49 11.70
C GLY A 100 26.03 -8.00 10.27
N GLY A 101 25.15 -8.65 9.51
CA GLY A 101 24.77 -8.23 8.15
C GLY A 101 24.06 -6.87 8.14
N GLN A 102 23.15 -6.63 9.09
CA GLN A 102 22.43 -5.36 9.20
C GLN A 102 23.36 -4.19 9.56
N PHE A 103 24.27 -4.39 10.52
CA PHE A 103 25.29 -3.40 10.88
C PHE A 103 26.29 -3.17 9.75
N LEU A 104 26.67 -4.22 9.00
CA LEU A 104 27.52 -4.07 7.81
C LEU A 104 26.85 -3.19 6.76
N ALA A 105 25.59 -3.47 6.43
CA ALA A 105 24.83 -2.66 5.48
C ALA A 105 24.68 -1.19 5.94
N ALA A 106 24.36 -0.97 7.22
CA ALA A 106 24.30 0.37 7.80
C ALA A 106 25.67 1.10 7.70
N GLY A 107 26.77 0.40 8.00
CA GLY A 107 28.12 0.92 7.87
C GLY A 107 28.47 1.33 6.44
N VAL A 108 28.13 0.51 5.45
CA VAL A 108 28.34 0.84 4.02
C VAL A 108 27.62 2.14 3.65
N VAL A 109 26.37 2.33 4.05
CA VAL A 109 25.63 3.57 3.79
C VAL A 109 26.30 4.77 4.47
N LEU A 110 26.67 4.64 5.74
CA LEU A 110 27.26 5.73 6.53
C LEU A 110 28.68 6.12 6.08
N MET A 111 29.42 5.19 5.45
CA MET A 111 30.72 5.51 4.86
C MET A 111 30.60 6.36 3.61
N VAL A 112 29.56 6.13 2.82
CA VAL A 112 29.38 6.86 1.55
C VAL A 112 28.51 8.08 1.71
N SER A 113 27.62 8.15 2.71
CA SER A 113 26.56 9.16 2.85
C SER A 113 26.67 9.96 4.15
N PRO A 114 26.57 11.31 4.13
CA PRO A 114 26.70 12.15 5.32
C PRO A 114 25.45 12.14 6.21
N VAL A 115 24.67 11.06 6.17
CA VAL A 115 23.33 11.01 6.76
C VAL A 115 23.44 10.43 8.18
N THR A 116 23.79 11.29 9.12
CA THR A 116 23.79 10.98 10.57
C THR A 116 22.54 11.54 11.22
N TRP A 117 21.85 10.73 12.01
CA TRP A 117 20.63 11.14 12.69
C TRP A 117 20.93 12.07 13.88
N GLN A 118 20.36 13.28 13.84
CA GLN A 118 20.49 14.33 14.86
C GLN A 118 19.12 14.69 15.46
N PRO A 119 18.50 13.81 16.27
CA PRO A 119 17.12 13.97 16.74
C PRO A 119 16.87 15.14 17.70
N PHE A 120 17.94 15.74 18.22
CA PHE A 120 17.89 16.74 19.30
C PHE A 120 18.43 18.11 18.88
N GLY A 121 18.89 18.25 17.63
CA GLY A 121 19.56 19.44 17.13
C GLY A 121 18.74 20.70 17.37
N ALA A 122 17.57 20.81 16.73
CA ALA A 122 16.73 22.01 16.84
C ALA A 122 15.96 22.10 18.17
N MET A 123 15.70 20.97 18.85
CA MET A 123 14.98 20.97 20.12
C MET A 123 15.78 21.56 21.29
N PHE A 124 17.06 21.22 21.37
CA PHE A 124 17.92 21.54 22.52
C PHE A 124 19.15 22.36 22.14
N ASP A 125 19.25 22.81 20.89
CA ASP A 125 20.46 23.43 20.31
C ASP A 125 21.69 22.52 20.53
N LEU A 126 21.47 21.20 20.37
CA LEU A 126 22.42 20.15 20.72
C LEU A 126 22.76 19.31 19.48
N GLU A 127 23.94 19.56 18.92
CA GLU A 127 24.52 18.69 17.90
C GLU A 127 25.27 17.53 18.56
N LEU A 128 24.82 16.30 18.31
CA LEU A 128 25.51 15.11 18.80
C LEU A 128 26.84 14.97 18.07
N SER A 129 27.91 14.74 18.84
CA SER A 129 29.21 14.44 18.24
C SER A 129 29.12 13.22 17.31
N PRO A 130 29.95 13.13 16.26
CA PRO A 130 29.94 11.99 15.34
C PRO A 130 30.10 10.62 16.03
N TRP A 131 30.84 10.57 17.14
CA TRP A 131 31.04 9.37 17.96
C TRP A 131 29.75 8.82 18.58
N LEU A 132 28.74 9.68 18.80
CA LEU A 132 27.44 9.29 19.33
C LEU A 132 26.39 9.18 18.21
N ALA A 133 26.41 10.11 17.24
CA ALA A 133 25.47 10.13 16.14
C ALA A 133 25.60 8.91 15.23
N LEU A 134 26.83 8.44 14.95
CA LEU A 134 27.06 7.27 14.09
C LEU A 134 26.49 5.97 14.69
N PRO A 135 26.83 5.56 15.93
CA PRO A 135 26.22 4.39 16.55
C PRO A 135 24.70 4.52 16.69
N LEU A 136 24.21 5.71 17.04
CA LEU A 136 22.77 5.96 17.18
C LEU A 136 22.05 5.75 15.85
N THR A 137 22.64 6.23 14.74
CA THR A 137 22.08 6.03 13.39
C THR A 137 22.10 4.55 12.99
N MET A 138 23.18 3.83 13.29
CA MET A 138 23.25 2.38 13.04
C MET A 138 22.16 1.63 13.82
N VAL A 139 22.00 1.94 15.10
CA VAL A 139 20.96 1.33 15.94
C VAL A 139 19.57 1.65 15.40
N LEU A 140 19.32 2.88 14.95
CA LEU A 140 18.04 3.25 14.34
C LEU A 140 17.77 2.42 13.08
N LEU A 141 18.73 2.34 12.14
CA LEU A 141 18.56 1.57 10.90
C LEU A 141 18.31 0.09 11.18
N VAL A 142 19.06 -0.50 12.12
CA VAL A 142 18.87 -1.88 12.57
C VAL A 142 17.51 -2.07 13.25
N ALA A 143 17.09 -1.13 14.11
CA ALA A 143 15.79 -1.18 14.76
C ALA A 143 14.64 -1.10 13.74
N MET A 144 14.73 -0.20 12.77
CA MET A 144 13.76 -0.07 11.67
C MET A 144 13.69 -1.33 10.80
N THR A 145 14.85 -1.93 10.50
CA THR A 145 14.95 -3.20 9.78
C THR A 145 14.21 -4.33 10.52
N ASN A 146 14.45 -4.48 11.82
CA ASN A 146 13.82 -5.53 12.62
C ASN A 146 12.34 -5.23 12.93
N ALA A 147 11.96 -3.96 13.10
CA ALA A 147 10.57 -3.56 13.31
C ALA A 147 9.68 -3.98 12.13
N MET A 148 10.15 -3.75 10.90
CA MET A 148 9.43 -4.16 9.70
C MET A 148 9.40 -5.69 9.57
N ASN A 149 10.50 -6.38 9.86
CA ASN A 149 10.54 -7.85 9.87
C ASN A 149 9.52 -8.46 10.84
N LEU A 150 9.43 -7.95 12.07
CA LEU A 150 8.47 -8.44 13.08
C LEU A 150 7.01 -8.12 12.74
N SER A 151 6.77 -7.14 11.86
CA SER A 151 5.44 -6.80 11.36
C SER A 151 4.93 -7.76 10.27
N ASP A 152 5.81 -8.57 9.67
CA ASP A 152 5.48 -9.56 8.63
C ASP A 152 4.87 -10.85 9.23
N GLY A 153 3.83 -10.69 10.04
CA GLY A 153 3.14 -11.78 10.73
C GLY A 153 1.75 -12.12 10.17
N LEU A 154 1.22 -11.30 9.26
CA LEU A 154 -0.08 -11.51 8.61
C LEU A 154 -0.01 -11.19 7.11
N ASP A 155 -0.85 -11.86 6.33
CA ASP A 155 -0.94 -11.76 4.87
C ASP A 155 -1.27 -10.32 4.45
N GLY A 156 -0.37 -9.71 3.68
CA GLY A 156 -0.46 -8.33 3.22
C GLY A 156 0.06 -7.28 4.22
N LEU A 157 0.18 -7.58 5.52
CA LEU A 157 0.37 -6.58 6.56
C LEU A 157 1.63 -5.75 6.39
N ALA A 158 2.82 -6.37 6.38
CA ALA A 158 4.08 -5.65 6.25
C ALA A 158 4.19 -4.90 4.91
N ALA A 159 3.73 -5.52 3.81
CA ALA A 159 3.75 -4.90 2.50
C ALA A 159 2.84 -3.67 2.41
N GLY A 160 1.64 -3.70 2.98
CA GLY A 160 0.76 -2.54 3.00
C GLY A 160 1.26 -1.43 3.92
N LEU A 161 1.79 -1.78 5.10
CA LEU A 161 2.43 -0.82 5.99
C LEU A 161 3.61 -0.12 5.31
N ALA A 162 4.48 -0.88 4.66
CA ALA A 162 5.59 -0.34 3.87
C ALA A 162 5.07 0.53 2.72
N PHE A 163 4.07 0.07 1.96
CA PHE A 163 3.52 0.83 0.83
C PHE A 163 2.99 2.21 1.25
N LEU A 164 2.25 2.28 2.36
CA LEU A 164 1.78 3.54 2.94
C LEU A 164 2.94 4.46 3.33
N SER A 165 3.96 3.88 3.98
CA SER A 165 5.12 4.60 4.50
C SER A 165 6.01 5.15 3.38
N PHE A 166 6.34 4.33 2.39
CA PHE A 166 7.03 4.75 1.17
C PHE A 166 6.21 5.78 0.39
N GLY A 167 4.87 5.68 0.39
CA GLY A 167 3.98 6.67 -0.20
C GLY A 167 4.14 8.06 0.42
N LEU A 168 4.12 8.17 1.75
CA LEU A 168 4.39 9.45 2.43
C LEU A 168 5.80 9.97 2.13
N VAL A 169 6.82 9.11 2.23
CA VAL A 169 8.21 9.52 1.98
C VAL A 169 8.40 9.98 0.54
N ALA A 170 7.86 9.25 -0.44
CA ALA A 170 7.90 9.65 -1.85
C ALA A 170 7.17 10.98 -2.05
N PHE A 171 6.03 11.18 -1.40
CA PHE A 171 5.28 12.41 -1.50
C PHE A 171 6.03 13.63 -0.93
N LEU A 172 6.61 13.50 0.26
CA LEU A 172 7.44 14.55 0.85
C LEU A 172 8.71 14.80 0.03
N ALA A 173 9.33 13.75 -0.49
CA ALA A 173 10.47 13.88 -1.41
C ALA A 173 10.08 14.60 -2.71
N TYR A 174 8.86 14.41 -3.22
CA TYR A 174 8.33 15.19 -4.33
C TYR A 174 8.18 16.67 -3.96
N GLN A 175 7.60 17.00 -2.79
CA GLN A 175 7.48 18.39 -2.34
C GLN A 175 8.86 19.07 -2.23
N LEU A 176 9.86 18.34 -1.72
CA LEU A 176 11.23 18.84 -1.56
C LEU A 176 12.11 18.68 -2.81
N GLN A 177 11.56 18.21 -3.94
CA GLN A 177 12.31 17.93 -5.19
C GLN A 177 13.53 17.00 -5.00
N HIS A 178 13.45 16.09 -4.03
CA HIS A 178 14.52 15.17 -3.66
C HIS A 178 14.53 13.93 -4.57
N LEU A 179 15.10 14.08 -5.78
CA LEU A 179 15.08 13.07 -6.84
C LEU A 179 15.66 11.70 -6.45
N LEU A 180 16.71 11.65 -5.61
CA LEU A 180 17.31 10.38 -5.20
C LEU A 180 16.33 9.55 -4.36
N VAL A 181 15.74 10.13 -3.31
CA VAL A 181 14.71 9.47 -2.49
C VAL A 181 13.53 9.02 -3.34
N LEU A 182 13.06 9.84 -4.29
CA LEU A 182 12.01 9.44 -5.23
C LEU A 182 12.42 8.24 -6.09
N GLY A 183 13.65 8.27 -6.62
CA GLY A 183 14.25 7.21 -7.43
C GLY A 183 14.45 5.89 -6.70
N LEU A 184 14.40 5.89 -5.37
CA LEU A 184 14.45 4.68 -4.54
C LEU A 184 13.05 4.26 -4.06
N ALA A 185 12.21 5.21 -3.63
CA ALA A 185 10.90 4.93 -3.05
C ALA A 185 9.88 4.43 -4.09
N LEU A 186 9.79 5.08 -5.25
CA LEU A 186 8.79 4.75 -6.27
C LEU A 186 9.00 3.33 -6.85
N PRO A 187 10.22 2.89 -7.20
CA PRO A 187 10.45 1.50 -7.57
C PRO A 187 10.01 0.48 -6.50
N VAL A 188 10.26 0.76 -5.22
CA VAL A 188 9.82 -0.14 -4.13
C VAL A 188 8.30 -0.22 -4.09
N MET A 189 7.60 0.91 -4.17
CA MET A 189 6.13 0.94 -4.22
C MET A 189 5.57 0.13 -5.40
N GLY A 190 6.17 0.24 -6.59
CA GLY A 190 5.78 -0.54 -7.77
C GLY A 190 5.94 -2.04 -7.54
N GLY A 191 7.11 -2.47 -7.04
CA GLY A 191 7.38 -3.87 -6.71
C GLY A 191 6.44 -4.42 -5.63
N LEU A 192 6.15 -3.63 -4.59
CA LEU A 192 5.21 -3.97 -3.52
C LEU A 192 3.79 -4.21 -4.04
N LEU A 193 3.29 -3.37 -4.95
CA LEU A 193 1.97 -3.61 -5.57
C LEU A 193 1.94 -4.91 -6.38
N GLY A 194 3.02 -5.20 -7.10
CA GLY A 194 3.15 -6.47 -7.83
C GLY A 194 3.14 -7.68 -6.90
N PHE A 195 3.82 -7.58 -5.76
CA PHE A 195 3.85 -8.60 -4.72
C PHE A 195 2.51 -8.75 -3.96
N LEU A 196 1.86 -7.64 -3.59
CA LEU A 196 0.59 -7.64 -2.85
C LEU A 196 -0.51 -8.42 -3.56
N ARG A 197 -0.49 -8.47 -4.89
CA ARG A 197 -1.39 -9.31 -5.71
C ARG A 197 -1.34 -10.80 -5.33
N PHE A 198 -0.22 -11.29 -4.84
CA PHE A 198 -0.01 -12.68 -4.45
C PHE A 198 0.03 -12.89 -2.94
N ASN A 199 0.36 -11.85 -2.17
CA ASN A 199 0.51 -11.93 -0.71
C ASN A 199 -0.74 -11.54 0.08
N THR A 200 -1.69 -10.84 -0.53
CA THR A 200 -2.93 -10.46 0.15
C THR A 200 -3.75 -11.71 0.54
N PHE A 201 -4.34 -11.71 1.74
CA PHE A 201 -5.06 -12.86 2.28
C PHE A 201 -6.15 -13.40 1.32
N PRO A 202 -6.20 -14.73 1.09
CA PRO A 202 -5.24 -15.74 1.53
C PRO A 202 -3.93 -15.70 0.71
N ALA A 203 -2.78 -15.60 1.38
CA ALA A 203 -1.49 -15.49 0.72
C ALA A 203 -1.12 -16.75 -0.08
N ARG A 204 -0.61 -16.53 -1.29
CA ARG A 204 -0.01 -17.56 -2.16
C ARG A 204 1.52 -17.57 -2.09
N VAL A 205 2.09 -16.49 -1.55
CA VAL A 205 3.53 -16.28 -1.39
C VAL A 205 3.76 -15.39 -0.18
N PHE A 206 4.80 -15.68 0.59
CA PHE A 206 5.27 -14.87 1.70
C PHE A 206 6.44 -13.99 1.28
N MET A 207 6.59 -12.88 2.01
CA MET A 207 7.65 -11.92 1.78
C MET A 207 9.01 -12.53 2.12
N GLY A 208 9.13 -13.19 3.27
CA GLY A 208 10.40 -13.71 3.77
C GLY A 208 11.25 -12.63 4.43
N ASP A 209 12.27 -13.04 5.17
CA ASP A 209 13.16 -12.15 5.93
C ASP A 209 13.95 -11.22 4.99
N GLY A 210 14.33 -11.70 3.81
CA GLY A 210 15.00 -10.86 2.80
C GLY A 210 14.19 -9.65 2.37
N GLY A 211 12.87 -9.81 2.19
CA GLY A 211 11.98 -8.72 1.79
C GLY A 211 11.68 -7.74 2.92
N SER A 212 11.30 -8.26 4.07
CA SER A 212 10.84 -7.44 5.20
C SER A 212 11.97 -6.60 5.79
N GLN A 213 13.19 -7.17 5.87
CA GLN A 213 14.37 -6.43 6.29
C GLN A 213 14.76 -5.37 5.26
N PHE A 214 14.70 -5.67 3.96
CA PHE A 214 14.99 -4.69 2.90
C PHE A 214 14.05 -3.48 2.98
N LEU A 215 12.75 -3.69 3.18
CA LEU A 215 11.78 -2.61 3.33
C LEU A 215 12.09 -1.73 4.53
N GLY A 216 12.36 -2.34 5.70
CA GLY A 216 12.66 -1.59 6.91
C GLY A 216 13.97 -0.80 6.84
N PHE A 217 15.02 -1.43 6.30
CA PHE A 217 16.33 -0.81 6.10
C PHE A 217 16.24 0.37 5.13
N LEU A 218 15.69 0.13 3.94
CA LEU A 218 15.65 1.15 2.90
C LEU A 218 14.76 2.33 3.32
N LEU A 219 13.60 2.07 3.95
CA LEU A 219 12.74 3.13 4.49
C LEU A 219 13.47 4.00 5.52
N GLY A 220 14.29 3.38 6.39
CA GLY A 220 15.14 4.11 7.33
C GLY A 220 16.19 4.97 6.64
N VAL A 221 16.90 4.41 5.66
CA VAL A 221 17.91 5.16 4.89
C VAL A 221 17.28 6.36 4.20
N ILE A 222 16.21 6.16 3.42
CA ILE A 222 15.60 7.26 2.66
C ILE A 222 14.88 8.26 3.58
N GLY A 223 14.34 7.82 4.72
CA GLY A 223 13.73 8.69 5.72
C GLY A 223 14.77 9.60 6.39
N LEU A 224 15.95 9.07 6.68
CA LEU A 224 17.06 9.90 7.16
C LEU A 224 17.58 10.84 6.08
N MET A 225 17.72 10.40 4.83
CA MET A 225 18.11 11.30 3.72
C MET A 225 17.17 12.49 3.59
N LEU A 226 15.87 12.24 3.71
CA LEU A 226 14.85 13.25 3.58
C LEU A 226 14.84 14.26 4.75
N THR A 227 15.17 13.81 5.96
CA THR A 227 15.08 14.63 7.19
C THR A 227 16.42 15.24 7.63
N GLN A 228 17.56 14.65 7.27
CA GLN A 228 18.89 15.07 7.74
C GLN A 228 19.68 15.87 6.70
N GLN A 229 19.11 16.18 5.54
CA GLN A 229 19.78 17.05 4.58
C GLN A 229 19.98 18.45 5.19
N GLN A 230 21.14 19.09 4.96
CA GLN A 230 21.52 20.37 5.59
C GLN A 230 20.47 21.49 5.48
N ALA A 231 19.64 21.47 4.43
CA ALA A 231 18.57 22.45 4.21
C ALA A 231 17.16 21.83 4.30
N SER A 232 17.04 20.62 4.87
CA SER A 232 15.73 20.00 5.01
C SER A 232 14.93 20.76 6.06
N PRO A 233 13.72 21.23 5.73
CA PRO A 233 12.84 21.88 6.68
C PRO A 233 12.06 20.88 7.53
N LEU A 234 12.26 19.58 7.31
CA LEU A 234 11.58 18.51 8.00
C LEU A 234 12.30 18.17 9.31
N SER A 235 11.52 17.93 10.36
CA SER A 235 12.07 17.47 11.63
C SER A 235 12.82 16.14 11.48
N PRO A 236 14.00 16.00 12.11
CA PRO A 236 14.72 14.73 12.26
C PRO A 236 13.90 13.58 12.83
N LEU A 237 12.85 13.87 13.60
CA LEU A 237 12.02 12.86 14.26
C LEU A 237 11.01 12.20 13.31
N LEU A 238 10.74 12.80 12.14
CA LEU A 238 9.79 12.23 11.18
C LEU A 238 10.18 10.84 10.69
N VAL A 239 11.47 10.47 10.74
CA VAL A 239 11.92 9.11 10.41
C VAL A 239 11.23 8.03 11.27
N LEU A 240 10.92 8.34 12.53
CA LEU A 240 10.19 7.44 13.44
C LEU A 240 8.74 7.27 13.00
N TRP A 241 8.13 8.37 12.57
CA TRP A 241 6.76 8.41 12.08
C TRP A 241 6.58 7.72 10.73
N PHE A 242 7.58 7.76 9.85
CA PHE A 242 7.56 7.03 8.59
C PHE A 242 7.46 5.52 8.83
N MET A 243 8.16 4.98 9.83
CA MET A 243 7.97 3.57 10.19
C MET A 243 6.59 3.35 10.84
N GLY A 244 6.15 4.26 11.72
CA GLY A 244 4.81 4.22 12.31
C GLY A 244 4.60 2.99 13.20
N VAL A 245 3.53 2.24 12.94
CA VAL A 245 3.09 1.09 13.76
C VAL A 245 4.21 0.08 14.02
N PRO A 246 4.98 -0.42 13.03
CA PRO A 246 6.08 -1.34 13.28
C PRO A 246 7.05 -0.90 14.40
N LEU A 247 7.45 0.38 14.42
CA LEU A 247 8.42 0.88 15.40
C LEU A 247 7.79 1.08 16.77
N VAL A 248 6.56 1.59 16.79
CA VAL A 248 5.78 1.77 18.02
C VAL A 248 5.48 0.41 18.67
N ASP A 249 5.12 -0.61 17.87
CA ASP A 249 4.91 -1.98 18.33
C ASP A 249 6.20 -2.60 18.88
N LEU A 250 7.31 -2.49 18.16
CA LEU A 250 8.61 -2.96 18.64
C LEU A 250 8.97 -2.32 20.00
N ALA A 251 8.79 -1.01 20.14
CA ALA A 251 9.03 -0.30 21.39
C ALA A 251 8.11 -0.77 22.52
N ALA A 252 6.82 -0.94 22.25
CA ALA A 252 5.82 -1.39 23.23
C ALA A 252 6.09 -2.82 23.72
N VAL A 253 6.35 -3.76 22.79
CA VAL A 253 6.70 -5.16 23.11
C VAL A 253 7.97 -5.21 23.94
N THR A 254 9.01 -4.50 23.51
CA THR A 254 10.31 -4.48 24.23
C THR A 254 10.15 -3.90 25.62
N THR A 255 9.39 -2.81 25.76
CA THR A 255 9.12 -2.17 27.07
C THR A 255 8.32 -3.10 27.98
N GLN A 256 7.22 -3.69 27.50
CA GLN A 256 6.44 -4.67 28.28
C GLN A 256 7.32 -5.81 28.77
N ARG A 257 8.23 -6.29 27.92
CA ARG A 257 9.12 -7.41 28.23
C ARG A 257 10.14 -7.07 29.30
N VAL A 258 10.79 -5.92 29.19
CA VAL A 258 11.73 -5.44 30.21
C VAL A 258 11.03 -5.26 31.56
N LEU A 259 9.83 -4.67 31.56
CA LEU A 259 9.04 -4.47 32.78
C LEU A 259 8.55 -5.78 33.42
N THR A 260 8.42 -6.85 32.65
CA THR A 260 8.04 -8.19 33.14
C THR A 260 9.25 -9.10 33.41
N GLY A 261 10.47 -8.57 33.34
CA GLY A 261 11.71 -9.29 33.65
C GLY A 261 12.24 -10.21 32.53
N GLY A 262 11.70 -10.11 31.32
CA GLY A 262 12.13 -10.88 30.16
C GLY A 262 13.31 -10.26 29.38
N LYS A 263 13.89 -11.02 28.44
CA LYS A 263 15.01 -10.56 27.59
C LYS A 263 14.53 -9.77 26.38
N PRO A 264 15.02 -8.55 26.11
CA PRO A 264 14.48 -7.65 25.09
C PRO A 264 14.44 -8.23 23.66
N PHE A 265 15.38 -9.11 23.28
CA PHE A 265 15.52 -9.63 21.91
C PHE A 265 15.08 -11.10 21.71
N GLN A 266 14.20 -11.62 22.56
CA GLN A 266 13.67 -12.97 22.41
C GLN A 266 12.50 -13.01 21.41
N ALA A 267 12.43 -14.03 20.54
CA ALA A 267 11.32 -14.19 19.60
C ALA A 267 10.04 -14.63 20.34
N ASP A 268 8.92 -13.91 20.17
CA ASP A 268 7.61 -14.28 20.76
C ASP A 268 6.39 -13.87 19.90
N GLN A 269 5.19 -14.16 20.40
CA GLN A 269 3.89 -13.84 19.80
C GLN A 269 3.15 -12.73 20.57
N GLU A 270 3.87 -11.69 21.01
CA GLU A 270 3.30 -10.58 21.78
C GLU A 270 3.14 -9.30 20.96
N HIS A 271 3.36 -9.35 19.65
CA HIS A 271 3.12 -8.23 18.73
C HIS A 271 1.63 -7.87 18.60
N LEU A 272 1.36 -6.64 18.15
CA LEU A 272 0.02 -6.05 18.10
C LEU A 272 -0.98 -6.96 17.39
N HIS A 273 -0.59 -7.50 16.24
CA HIS A 273 -1.44 -8.38 15.44
C HIS A 273 -1.81 -9.68 16.17
N HIS A 274 -0.88 -10.29 16.92
CA HIS A 274 -1.17 -11.48 17.72
C HIS A 274 -2.13 -11.16 18.88
N LYS A 275 -1.93 -10.03 19.57
CA LYS A 275 -2.84 -9.62 20.65
C LYS A 275 -4.26 -9.36 20.13
N LEU A 276 -4.40 -8.71 18.97
CA LEU A 276 -5.71 -8.47 18.35
C LEU A 276 -6.37 -9.79 17.92
N LEU A 277 -5.63 -10.75 17.35
CA LEU A 277 -6.16 -12.09 17.06
C LEU A 277 -6.62 -12.81 18.34
N LYS A 278 -5.84 -12.75 19.43
CA LYS A 278 -6.21 -13.31 20.75
C LYS A 278 -7.48 -12.67 21.33
N LEU A 279 -7.74 -11.40 21.02
CA LEU A 279 -8.97 -10.69 21.41
C LEU A 279 -10.20 -11.09 20.57
N GLY A 280 -10.04 -11.92 19.54
CA GLY A 280 -11.12 -12.46 18.72
C GLY A 280 -11.36 -11.72 17.40
N PHE A 281 -10.49 -10.80 17.01
CA PHE A 281 -10.53 -10.20 15.67
C PHE A 281 -10.11 -11.24 14.61
N SER A 282 -10.78 -11.22 13.46
CA SER A 282 -10.36 -12.01 12.29
C SER A 282 -9.10 -11.42 11.63
N HIS A 283 -8.37 -12.24 10.89
CA HIS A 283 -7.15 -11.84 10.16
C HIS A 283 -7.34 -10.52 9.37
N HIS A 284 -8.40 -10.43 8.56
CA HIS A 284 -8.69 -9.22 7.78
C HIS A 284 -8.96 -7.99 8.64
N GLN A 285 -9.70 -8.14 9.74
CA GLN A 285 -10.00 -7.03 10.65
C GLN A 285 -8.73 -6.50 11.32
N VAL A 286 -7.81 -7.39 11.69
CA VAL A 286 -6.53 -7.01 12.27
C VAL A 286 -5.70 -6.21 11.28
N VAL A 287 -5.56 -6.70 10.04
CA VAL A 287 -4.80 -5.99 8.99
C VAL A 287 -5.42 -4.62 8.71
N LEU A 288 -6.75 -4.54 8.59
CA LEU A 288 -7.46 -3.28 8.32
C LEU A 288 -7.29 -2.27 9.46
N LEU A 289 -7.42 -2.71 10.71
CA LEU A 289 -7.24 -1.85 11.88
C LEU A 289 -5.80 -1.31 11.94
N ILE A 290 -4.81 -2.16 11.66
CA ILE A 290 -3.40 -1.75 11.66
C ILE A 290 -3.10 -0.80 10.50
N TYR A 291 -3.68 -1.00 9.31
CA TYR A 291 -3.59 0.00 8.23
C TYR A 291 -4.20 1.34 8.61
N ALA A 292 -5.39 1.33 9.22
CA ALA A 292 -6.03 2.56 9.69
C ALA A 292 -5.16 3.30 10.72
N LEU A 293 -4.54 2.57 11.65
CA LEU A 293 -3.57 3.13 12.59
C LEU A 293 -2.36 3.73 11.87
N GLN A 294 -1.77 3.00 10.91
CA GLN A 294 -0.63 3.49 10.12
C GLN A 294 -0.98 4.77 9.36
N ILE A 295 -2.14 4.81 8.71
CA ILE A 295 -2.64 5.99 8.00
C ILE A 295 -2.82 7.16 8.97
N GLY A 296 -3.38 6.91 10.16
CA GLY A 296 -3.50 7.93 11.20
C GLY A 296 -2.14 8.50 11.61
N LEU A 297 -1.14 7.65 11.85
CA LEU A 297 0.21 8.08 12.21
C LEU A 297 0.89 8.86 11.08
N ILE A 298 0.80 8.36 9.84
CA ILE A 298 1.30 9.03 8.64
C ILE A 298 0.59 10.37 8.39
N GLY A 299 -0.72 10.44 8.65
CA GLY A 299 -1.52 11.66 8.54
C GLY A 299 -1.10 12.71 9.56
N VAL A 300 -0.87 12.31 10.82
CA VAL A 300 -0.31 13.19 11.85
C VAL A 300 1.09 13.66 11.44
N ALA A 301 1.94 12.76 10.95
CA ALA A 301 3.28 13.10 10.47
C ALA A 301 3.24 14.12 9.33
N TYR A 302 2.30 13.97 8.40
CA TYR A 302 2.11 14.90 7.29
C TYR A 302 1.63 16.27 7.77
N VAL A 303 0.60 16.34 8.62
CA VAL A 303 0.05 17.60 9.14
C VAL A 303 1.09 18.33 9.99
N CYS A 304 1.82 17.61 10.83
CA CYS A 304 2.84 18.17 11.73
C CYS A 304 4.24 18.22 11.11
N ARG A 305 4.40 18.02 9.79
CA ARG A 305 5.73 17.94 9.14
C ARG A 305 6.58 19.21 9.29
N TRP A 306 5.93 20.36 9.46
CA TRP A 306 6.54 21.68 9.66
C TRP A 306 6.53 22.13 11.12
N SER A 307 6.03 21.28 12.04
CA SER A 307 6.00 21.58 13.47
C SER A 307 7.39 21.40 14.08
N SER A 308 7.59 21.96 15.28
CA SER A 308 8.84 21.77 16.01
C SER A 308 9.04 20.31 16.43
N ASP A 309 10.31 19.93 16.61
CA ASP A 309 10.71 18.62 17.11
C ASP A 309 9.98 18.26 18.41
N ALA A 310 9.75 19.24 19.30
CA ALA A 310 9.09 19.03 20.59
C ALA A 310 7.63 18.58 20.43
N VAL A 311 6.92 19.16 19.45
CA VAL A 311 5.54 18.75 19.14
C VAL A 311 5.52 17.32 18.59
N LEU A 312 6.39 17.01 17.63
CA LEU A 312 6.47 15.67 17.06
C LEU A 312 6.89 14.61 18.10
N LEU A 313 7.83 14.93 18.99
CA LEU A 313 8.23 14.05 20.08
C LEU A 313 7.08 13.85 21.07
N GLY A 314 6.42 14.92 21.50
CA GLY A 314 5.30 14.85 22.44
C GLY A 314 4.14 14.00 21.91
N LEU A 315 3.77 14.19 20.64
CA LEU A 315 2.75 13.37 19.97
C LEU A 315 3.19 11.91 19.84
N TYR A 316 4.46 11.65 19.51
CA TYR A 316 4.98 10.28 19.38
C TYR A 316 4.98 9.55 20.73
N LEU A 317 5.37 10.23 21.81
CA LEU A 317 5.31 9.70 23.18
C LEU A 317 3.86 9.44 23.61
N LEU A 318 2.90 10.28 23.21
CA LEU A 318 1.48 10.06 23.46
C LEU A 318 0.96 8.80 22.74
N VAL A 319 1.38 8.57 21.49
CA VAL A 319 1.08 7.33 20.76
C VAL A 319 1.68 6.11 21.47
N LEU A 320 2.94 6.18 21.90
CA LEU A 320 3.60 5.11 22.67
C LEU A 320 2.88 4.83 23.98
N ALA A 321 2.47 5.87 24.71
CA ALA A 321 1.72 5.74 25.95
C ALA A 321 0.34 5.10 25.71
N GLY A 322 -0.36 5.51 24.65
CA GLY A 322 -1.64 4.92 24.25
C GLY A 322 -1.52 3.42 23.91
N LEU A 323 -0.52 3.04 23.10
CA LEU A 323 -0.28 1.63 22.78
C LEU A 323 0.18 0.84 24.01
N GLY A 324 1.05 1.41 24.84
CA GLY A 324 1.48 0.82 26.10
C GLY A 324 0.32 0.57 27.06
N ALA A 325 -0.63 1.51 27.17
CA ALA A 325 -1.84 1.35 27.96
C ALA A 325 -2.74 0.23 27.40
N PHE A 326 -2.87 0.11 26.08
CA PHE A 326 -3.57 -1.00 25.44
C PHE A 326 -2.90 -2.35 25.79
N TYR A 327 -1.57 -2.43 25.74
CA TYR A 327 -0.81 -3.64 26.03
C TYR A 327 -0.97 -4.06 27.48
N TYR A 328 -0.87 -3.10 28.39
CA TYR A 328 -1.13 -3.31 29.81
C TYR A 328 -2.58 -3.74 30.06
N GLY A 329 -3.55 -3.17 29.36
CA GLY A 329 -4.97 -3.56 29.45
C GLY A 329 -5.22 -5.00 29.04
N VAL A 330 -4.58 -5.46 27.96
CA VAL A 330 -4.62 -6.87 27.52
C VAL A 330 -3.91 -7.78 28.51
N TYR A 331 -2.71 -7.41 28.96
CA TYR A 331 -1.91 -8.20 29.90
C TYR A 331 -2.58 -8.36 31.27
N SER A 332 -3.17 -7.28 31.80
CA SER A 332 -3.88 -7.28 33.09
C SER A 332 -5.25 -7.96 33.04
N GLY A 333 -5.68 -8.46 31.87
CA GLY A 333 -6.99 -9.08 31.67
C GLY A 333 -8.17 -8.09 31.72
N ARG A 334 -7.91 -6.78 31.86
CA ARG A 334 -8.94 -5.73 31.83
C ARG A 334 -9.63 -5.65 30.48
N LEU A 335 -8.86 -5.87 29.41
CA LEU A 335 -9.36 -6.05 28.05
C LEU A 335 -9.43 -7.56 27.78
N SER A 336 -10.65 -8.10 27.81
CA SER A 336 -10.90 -9.52 27.54
C SER A 336 -11.75 -9.70 26.30
N THR A 337 -11.72 -10.92 25.75
CA THR A 337 -12.53 -11.34 24.59
C THR A 337 -14.01 -11.02 24.76
N GLY A 338 -14.55 -11.08 25.98
CA GLY A 338 -15.96 -10.79 26.27
C GLY A 338 -16.39 -9.35 26.00
N GLN A 339 -15.51 -8.36 26.17
CA GLN A 339 -15.82 -6.94 25.91
C GLN A 339 -15.90 -6.64 24.40
N PHE A 340 -15.01 -7.24 23.60
CA PHE A 340 -15.04 -7.07 22.15
C PHE A 340 -16.15 -7.92 21.48
N GLN A 341 -16.58 -9.00 22.13
CA GLN A 341 -17.76 -9.74 21.71
C GLN A 341 -19.06 -8.93 21.81
N SER A 342 -19.22 -8.01 22.78
CA SER A 342 -20.43 -7.18 22.87
C SER A 342 -20.51 -6.12 21.75
N LEU A 343 -19.37 -5.51 21.36
CA LEU A 343 -19.28 -4.69 20.15
C LEU A 343 -19.63 -5.50 18.90
N SER A 344 -19.19 -6.75 18.85
CA SER A 344 -19.55 -7.66 17.77
C SER A 344 -21.04 -8.05 17.79
N GLN A 345 -21.72 -8.07 18.94
CA GLN A 345 -23.17 -8.33 19.04
C GLN A 345 -24.01 -7.19 18.48
N GLY A 346 -23.61 -5.93 18.68
CA GLY A 346 -24.25 -4.77 18.02
C GLY A 346 -24.07 -4.81 16.50
N ALA A 347 -22.86 -5.14 16.03
CA ALA A 347 -22.60 -5.38 14.62
C ALA A 347 -23.34 -6.63 14.09
N LEU A 348 -23.53 -7.66 14.92
CA LEU A 348 -24.31 -8.86 14.61
C LEU A 348 -25.79 -8.52 14.47
N TYR A 349 -26.33 -7.67 15.35
CA TYR A 349 -27.71 -7.18 15.30
C TYR A 349 -27.97 -6.38 14.02
N TRP A 350 -27.08 -5.44 13.67
CA TRP A 350 -27.16 -4.75 12.39
C TRP A 350 -27.04 -5.71 11.22
N ARG A 351 -26.10 -6.67 11.27
CA ARG A 351 -25.98 -7.72 10.24
C ARG A 351 -27.24 -8.57 10.11
N THR A 352 -27.85 -9.03 11.20
CA THR A 352 -29.06 -9.87 11.15
C THR A 352 -30.26 -9.06 10.69
N TRP A 353 -30.41 -7.81 11.14
CA TRP A 353 -31.46 -6.89 10.69
C TRP A 353 -31.38 -6.58 9.20
N ILE A 354 -30.17 -6.32 8.71
CA ILE A 354 -29.88 -6.08 7.29
C ILE A 354 -30.06 -7.36 6.46
N HIS A 355 -29.53 -8.49 6.95
CA HIS A 355 -29.69 -9.78 6.27
C HIS A 355 -31.14 -10.28 6.30
N ALA A 356 -32.02 -9.74 7.14
CA ALA A 356 -33.46 -9.99 7.04
C ALA A 356 -34.11 -9.32 5.81
N ARG A 357 -33.41 -8.42 5.09
CA ARG A 357 -33.93 -7.63 3.97
C ARG A 357 -33.11 -7.83 2.69
N PRO A 358 -33.24 -8.97 1.99
CA PRO A 358 -32.48 -9.26 0.76
C PRO A 358 -32.71 -8.25 -0.36
N TRP A 359 -33.87 -7.58 -0.37
CA TRP A 359 -34.18 -6.52 -1.33
C TRP A 359 -33.21 -5.33 -1.24
N LEU A 360 -32.62 -5.04 -0.07
CA LEU A 360 -31.65 -3.94 0.10
C LEU A 360 -30.35 -4.22 -0.65
N ALA A 361 -29.84 -5.46 -0.56
CA ALA A 361 -28.64 -5.86 -1.28
C ALA A 361 -28.87 -5.79 -2.80
N GLN A 362 -30.04 -6.24 -3.26
CA GLN A 362 -30.41 -6.18 -4.66
C GLN A 362 -30.62 -4.74 -5.14
N ALA A 363 -31.27 -3.90 -4.34
CA ALA A 363 -31.44 -2.48 -4.63
C ALA A 363 -30.10 -1.73 -4.71
N ALA A 364 -29.16 -2.03 -3.80
CA ALA A 364 -27.82 -1.46 -3.83
C ALA A 364 -27.07 -1.87 -5.12
N LEU A 365 -27.15 -3.14 -5.51
CA LEU A 365 -26.51 -3.64 -6.73
C LEU A 365 -27.14 -3.07 -8.01
N VAL A 366 -28.46 -2.97 -8.06
CA VAL A 366 -29.19 -2.31 -9.16
C VAL A 366 -28.84 -0.84 -9.21
N GLY A 367 -28.83 -0.15 -8.07
CA GLY A 367 -28.45 1.26 -7.96
C GLY A 367 -27.02 1.50 -8.45
N LEU A 368 -26.07 0.66 -8.04
CA LEU A 368 -24.69 0.69 -8.54
C LEU A 368 -24.62 0.47 -10.05
N SER A 369 -25.39 -0.50 -10.58
CA SER A 369 -25.45 -0.79 -12.02
C SER A 369 -25.99 0.39 -12.81
N VAL A 370 -27.11 0.97 -12.37
CA VAL A 370 -27.73 2.15 -12.99
C VAL A 370 -26.80 3.35 -12.92
N GLY A 371 -26.15 3.58 -11.77
CA GLY A 371 -25.17 4.64 -11.60
C GLY A 371 -23.98 4.51 -12.56
N MET A 372 -23.40 3.30 -12.68
CA MET A 372 -22.30 3.03 -13.60
C MET A 372 -22.70 3.17 -15.07
N VAL A 373 -23.88 2.68 -15.46
CA VAL A 373 -24.39 2.88 -16.82
C VAL A 373 -24.64 4.37 -17.10
N GLY A 374 -25.26 5.09 -16.16
CA GLY A 374 -25.47 6.52 -16.27
C GLY A 374 -24.16 7.30 -16.40
N PHE A 375 -23.14 6.93 -15.63
CA PHE A 375 -21.79 7.48 -15.74
C PHE A 375 -21.18 7.27 -17.14
N PHE A 376 -21.26 6.06 -17.70
CA PHE A 376 -20.75 5.82 -19.04
C PHE A 376 -21.55 6.52 -20.15
N LEU A 377 -22.88 6.61 -20.01
CA LEU A 377 -23.72 7.34 -20.94
C LEU A 377 -23.43 8.84 -20.91
N LEU A 378 -23.15 9.42 -19.73
CA LEU A 378 -22.69 10.80 -19.60
C LEU A 378 -21.45 11.04 -20.46
N GLY A 379 -20.50 10.10 -20.45
CA GLY A 379 -19.30 10.16 -21.27
C GLY A 379 -19.53 10.22 -22.78
N LEU A 380 -20.64 9.65 -23.27
CA LEU A 380 -21.02 9.73 -24.69
C LEU A 380 -21.67 11.06 -25.07
N VAL A 381 -22.19 11.81 -24.08
CA VAL A 381 -22.82 13.11 -24.31
C VAL A 381 -21.80 14.24 -24.19
N VAL A 382 -20.83 14.08 -23.29
CA VAL A 382 -19.75 15.05 -23.09
C VAL A 382 -18.77 14.96 -24.26
N PRO A 383 -18.33 16.09 -24.85
CA PRO A 383 -17.29 16.08 -25.88
C PRO A 383 -16.03 15.36 -25.40
N SER A 384 -15.52 14.45 -26.22
CA SER A 384 -14.31 13.70 -25.86
C SER A 384 -13.10 14.63 -25.89
N PRO A 385 -12.32 14.73 -24.80
CA PRO A 385 -11.12 15.57 -24.76
C PRO A 385 -9.90 14.87 -25.37
N LEU A 386 -10.07 13.68 -25.96
CA LEU A 386 -8.97 12.87 -26.45
C LEU A 386 -8.34 13.52 -27.69
N PRO A 387 -7.02 13.73 -27.72
CA PRO A 387 -6.34 14.05 -28.97
C PRO A 387 -6.40 12.86 -29.94
N ASP A 388 -6.23 13.15 -31.24
CA ASP A 388 -6.43 12.16 -32.32
C ASP A 388 -5.60 10.88 -32.12
N GLN A 389 -4.36 10.99 -31.66
CA GLN A 389 -3.46 9.84 -31.49
C GLN A 389 -3.97 8.89 -30.39
N GLU A 390 -4.40 9.43 -29.27
CA GLU A 390 -5.01 8.69 -28.16
C GLU A 390 -6.37 8.12 -28.57
N ALA A 391 -7.15 8.84 -29.39
CA ALA A 391 -8.42 8.36 -29.92
C ALA A 391 -8.24 7.10 -30.78
N TYR A 392 -7.24 7.04 -31.66
CA TYR A 392 -6.92 5.82 -32.41
C TYR A 392 -6.49 4.66 -31.51
N PHE A 393 -5.73 4.93 -30.45
CA PHE A 393 -5.37 3.91 -29.45
C PHE A 393 -6.62 3.35 -28.75
N VAL A 394 -7.52 4.23 -28.30
CA VAL A 394 -8.78 3.87 -27.65
C VAL A 394 -9.68 3.08 -28.60
N LEU A 395 -9.76 3.46 -29.88
CA LEU A 395 -10.50 2.73 -30.92
C LEU A 395 -9.94 1.31 -31.11
N GLY A 396 -8.61 1.19 -31.20
CA GLY A 396 -7.92 -0.09 -31.30
C GLY A 396 -8.18 -0.97 -30.07
N ALA A 397 -8.10 -0.41 -28.87
CA ALA A 397 -8.40 -1.12 -27.63
C ALA A 397 -9.87 -1.62 -27.60
N GLY A 398 -10.83 -0.78 -28.02
CA GLY A 398 -12.23 -1.17 -28.17
C GLY A 398 -12.40 -2.37 -29.11
N GLY A 399 -11.75 -2.33 -30.28
CA GLY A 399 -11.73 -3.44 -31.23
C GLY A 399 -11.16 -4.73 -30.65
N VAL A 400 -10.06 -4.66 -29.89
CA VAL A 400 -9.45 -5.82 -29.21
C VAL A 400 -10.40 -6.42 -28.17
N VAL A 401 -11.11 -5.60 -27.41
CA VAL A 401 -12.08 -6.07 -26.40
C VAL A 401 -13.25 -6.79 -27.07
N VAL A 402 -13.82 -6.22 -28.15
CA VAL A 402 -14.90 -6.86 -28.91
C VAL A 402 -14.42 -8.16 -29.56
N GLY A 403 -13.29 -8.14 -30.24
CA GLY A 403 -12.72 -9.31 -30.92
C GLY A 403 -12.37 -10.44 -29.95
N GLY A 404 -11.78 -10.11 -28.81
CA GLY A 404 -11.48 -11.09 -27.76
C GLY A 404 -12.71 -11.66 -27.05
N GLY A 405 -13.83 -10.93 -27.01
CA GLY A 405 -15.12 -11.46 -26.57
C GLY A 405 -15.68 -12.53 -27.52
N LEU A 406 -15.49 -12.34 -28.84
CA LEU A 406 -15.96 -13.25 -29.89
C LEU A 406 -15.12 -14.53 -29.99
N MET A 407 -13.79 -14.40 -29.95
CA MET A 407 -12.86 -15.49 -30.27
C MET A 407 -12.12 -16.04 -29.04
N GLY A 408 -12.18 -15.36 -27.90
CA GLY A 408 -11.40 -15.69 -26.71
C GLY A 408 -12.03 -16.74 -25.79
N SER A 409 -11.15 -17.42 -25.04
CA SER A 409 -11.57 -18.20 -23.87
C SER A 409 -12.32 -17.33 -22.85
N VAL A 410 -13.10 -17.93 -21.96
CA VAL A 410 -13.81 -17.18 -20.89
C VAL A 410 -12.84 -16.35 -20.05
N LYS A 411 -11.64 -16.87 -19.75
CA LYS A 411 -10.58 -16.14 -19.02
C LYS A 411 -10.06 -14.95 -19.82
N THR A 412 -9.82 -15.12 -21.11
CA THR A 412 -9.34 -14.06 -22.00
C THR A 412 -10.39 -12.96 -22.13
N SER A 413 -11.66 -13.34 -22.33
CA SER A 413 -12.78 -12.40 -22.39
C SER A 413 -12.92 -11.63 -21.08
N LEU A 414 -12.80 -12.28 -19.92
CA LEU A 414 -12.84 -11.59 -18.62
C LEU A 414 -11.72 -10.56 -18.47
N LEU A 415 -10.49 -10.92 -18.85
CA LEU A 415 -9.35 -10.00 -18.79
C LEU A 415 -9.57 -8.78 -19.68
N LEU A 416 -10.00 -9.00 -20.92
CA LEU A 416 -10.21 -7.93 -21.90
C LEU A 416 -11.40 -7.04 -21.51
N THR A 417 -12.51 -7.61 -21.06
CA THR A 417 -13.66 -6.84 -20.55
C THR A 417 -13.23 -5.95 -19.39
N ARG A 418 -12.43 -6.46 -18.46
CA ARG A 418 -11.88 -5.68 -17.33
C ARG A 418 -11.02 -4.51 -17.82
N MET A 419 -10.07 -4.77 -18.71
CA MET A 419 -9.21 -3.73 -19.29
C MET A 419 -10.04 -2.66 -20.03
N GLY A 420 -11.04 -3.10 -20.80
CA GLY A 420 -11.94 -2.20 -21.52
C GLY A 420 -12.76 -1.30 -20.59
N LEU A 421 -13.33 -1.87 -19.52
CA LEU A 421 -14.08 -1.09 -18.52
C LEU A 421 -13.20 -0.08 -17.79
N TYR A 422 -11.97 -0.45 -17.42
CA TYR A 422 -11.07 0.48 -16.75
C TYR A 422 -10.66 1.62 -17.66
N LEU A 423 -10.26 1.31 -18.90
CA LEU A 423 -9.91 2.33 -19.89
C LEU A 423 -11.09 3.26 -20.17
N ALA A 424 -12.30 2.72 -20.33
CA ALA A 424 -13.50 3.51 -20.55
C ALA A 424 -13.79 4.43 -19.36
N SER A 425 -13.70 3.91 -18.12
CA SER A 425 -13.88 4.73 -16.92
C SER A 425 -12.88 5.88 -16.85
N THR A 426 -11.63 5.65 -17.23
CA THR A 426 -10.59 6.69 -17.28
C THR A 426 -10.93 7.77 -18.31
N VAL A 427 -11.22 7.39 -19.54
CA VAL A 427 -11.54 8.34 -20.62
C VAL A 427 -12.78 9.16 -20.28
N VAL A 428 -13.85 8.49 -19.83
CA VAL A 428 -15.11 9.17 -19.48
C VAL A 428 -14.91 10.13 -18.32
N LEU A 429 -14.23 9.71 -17.24
CA LEU A 429 -14.01 10.58 -16.09
C LEU A 429 -13.20 11.81 -16.48
N TYR A 430 -12.11 11.63 -17.23
CA TYR A 430 -11.28 12.74 -17.68
C TYR A 430 -12.08 13.73 -18.55
N GLY A 431 -12.88 13.22 -19.49
CA GLY A 431 -13.79 14.04 -20.31
C GLY A 431 -14.77 14.85 -19.47
N VAL A 432 -15.50 14.19 -18.58
CA VAL A 432 -16.49 14.83 -17.72
C VAL A 432 -15.86 15.90 -16.83
N GLU A 433 -14.76 15.61 -16.15
CA GLU A 433 -14.07 16.59 -15.29
C GLU A 433 -13.53 17.77 -16.10
N SER A 434 -12.95 17.51 -17.27
CA SER A 434 -12.39 18.55 -18.12
C SER A 434 -13.44 19.54 -18.62
N VAL A 435 -14.63 19.03 -18.95
CA VAL A 435 -15.75 19.84 -19.42
C VAL A 435 -16.41 20.56 -18.25
N LEU A 436 -16.68 19.86 -17.15
CA LEU A 436 -17.33 20.45 -15.98
C LEU A 436 -16.58 21.67 -15.45
N ALA A 437 -15.25 21.66 -15.48
CA ALA A 437 -14.43 22.79 -15.05
C ALA A 437 -14.72 24.12 -15.78
N GLY A 438 -15.35 24.06 -16.97
CA GLY A 438 -15.80 25.24 -17.72
C GLY A 438 -17.26 25.66 -17.45
N TYR A 439 -18.02 24.89 -16.65
CA TYR A 439 -19.43 25.16 -16.34
C TYR A 439 -19.63 25.86 -15.00
N SER A 440 -20.86 26.36 -14.77
CA SER A 440 -21.26 26.94 -13.50
C SER A 440 -21.29 25.91 -12.36
N LEU A 441 -21.42 26.39 -11.11
CA LEU A 441 -21.37 25.55 -9.90
C LEU A 441 -22.44 24.41 -9.89
N GLY A 442 -23.56 24.59 -10.58
CA GLY A 442 -24.70 23.66 -10.58
C GLY A 442 -24.38 22.28 -11.17
N PRO A 443 -23.94 22.17 -12.44
CA PRO A 443 -23.48 20.92 -13.05
C PRO A 443 -22.40 20.19 -12.24
N HIS A 444 -21.45 20.93 -11.67
CA HIS A 444 -20.44 20.34 -10.78
C HIS A 444 -21.06 19.68 -9.55
N ILE A 445 -21.97 20.37 -8.84
CA ILE A 445 -22.65 19.81 -7.66
C ILE A 445 -23.47 18.58 -8.03
N LEU A 446 -24.16 18.59 -9.17
CA LEU A 446 -24.94 17.45 -9.65
C LEU A 446 -24.07 16.23 -9.92
N PHE A 447 -22.93 16.41 -10.61
CA PHE A 447 -21.99 15.32 -10.88
C PHE A 447 -21.39 14.76 -9.59
N GLN A 448 -20.91 15.62 -8.69
CA GLN A 448 -20.35 15.22 -7.41
C GLN A 448 -21.38 14.51 -6.52
N GLY A 449 -22.63 15.00 -6.50
CA GLY A 449 -23.74 14.34 -5.80
C GLY A 449 -24.07 12.97 -6.37
N GLY A 450 -24.12 12.84 -7.70
CA GLY A 450 -24.31 11.56 -8.39
C GLY A 450 -23.18 10.57 -8.11
N PHE A 451 -21.93 11.05 -8.13
CA PHE A 451 -20.75 10.25 -7.79
C PHE A 451 -20.78 9.81 -6.31
N GLY A 452 -21.18 10.69 -5.40
CA GLY A 452 -21.38 10.35 -3.98
C GLY A 452 -22.43 9.26 -3.77
N LEU A 453 -23.55 9.30 -4.51
CA LEU A 453 -24.54 8.22 -4.52
C LEU A 453 -23.97 6.91 -5.05
N LEU A 454 -23.10 6.96 -6.07
CA LEU A 454 -22.40 5.78 -6.60
C LEU A 454 -21.48 5.16 -5.54
N VAL A 455 -20.71 5.97 -4.81
CA VAL A 455 -19.88 5.52 -3.68
C VAL A 455 -20.73 4.84 -2.60
N ILE A 456 -21.85 5.45 -2.20
CA ILE A 456 -22.77 4.87 -1.22
C ILE A 456 -23.33 3.53 -1.74
N GLY A 457 -23.76 3.49 -3.00
CA GLY A 457 -24.24 2.28 -3.65
C GLY A 457 -23.20 1.16 -3.69
N LEU A 458 -21.94 1.51 -3.97
CA LEU A 458 -20.80 0.58 -3.95
C LEU A 458 -20.57 0.02 -2.54
N LEU A 459 -20.47 0.89 -1.54
CA LEU A 459 -20.25 0.49 -0.15
C LEU A 459 -21.38 -0.41 0.36
N LEU A 460 -22.63 -0.07 0.04
CA LEU A 460 -23.78 -0.91 0.34
C LEU A 460 -23.72 -2.24 -0.41
N ALA A 461 -23.43 -2.25 -1.71
CA ALA A 461 -23.32 -3.50 -2.48
C ALA A 461 -22.27 -4.44 -1.87
N ILE A 462 -21.12 -3.92 -1.43
CA ILE A 462 -20.08 -4.70 -0.76
C ILE A 462 -20.52 -5.20 0.62
N HIS A 463 -21.10 -4.32 1.47
CA HIS A 463 -21.47 -4.68 2.84
C HIS A 463 -22.70 -5.61 2.92
N LEU A 464 -23.59 -5.52 1.95
CA LEU A 464 -24.87 -6.24 1.93
C LEU A 464 -24.81 -7.58 1.20
N ASP A 465 -23.71 -7.90 0.50
CA ASP A 465 -23.60 -9.11 -0.30
C ASP A 465 -23.52 -10.38 0.56
N LYS A 466 -24.63 -11.12 0.59
CA LYS A 466 -24.77 -12.37 1.35
C LYS A 466 -23.98 -13.52 0.76
N GLU A 467 -23.86 -13.54 -0.57
CA GLU A 467 -23.16 -14.63 -1.27
C GLU A 467 -21.64 -14.50 -1.16
N LYS A 468 -21.14 -13.39 -0.57
CA LYS A 468 -19.70 -13.07 -0.51
C LYS A 468 -19.04 -13.19 -1.88
N ARG A 469 -19.78 -12.84 -2.94
CA ARG A 469 -19.29 -12.85 -4.32
C ARG A 469 -18.07 -11.95 -4.43
N PHE A 470 -18.15 -10.78 -3.79
CA PHE A 470 -17.03 -9.87 -3.60
C PHE A 470 -16.63 -9.81 -2.11
N THR A 471 -15.44 -10.29 -1.79
CA THR A 471 -14.83 -10.07 -0.47
C THR A 471 -13.64 -9.13 -0.66
N PRO A 472 -13.75 -7.86 -0.20
CA PRO A 472 -12.64 -6.92 -0.31
C PRO A 472 -11.44 -7.49 0.43
N ASN A 473 -10.34 -7.60 -0.29
CA ASN A 473 -9.10 -8.09 0.24
C ASN A 473 -8.31 -6.92 0.90
N PRO A 474 -7.29 -7.16 1.74
CA PRO A 474 -6.52 -6.08 2.33
C PRO A 474 -5.93 -5.06 1.34
N MET A 475 -5.51 -5.50 0.14
CA MET A 475 -5.04 -4.60 -0.91
C MET A 475 -6.17 -3.70 -1.43
N ASP A 476 -7.40 -4.19 -1.45
CA ASP A 476 -8.55 -3.42 -1.90
C ASP A 476 -8.82 -2.24 -0.96
N TYR A 477 -8.78 -2.50 0.34
CA TYR A 477 -8.86 -1.44 1.35
C TYR A 477 -7.68 -0.49 1.28
N LEU A 478 -6.46 -0.99 1.03
CA LEU A 478 -5.28 -0.16 0.83
C LEU A 478 -5.48 0.82 -0.35
N LEU A 479 -6.05 0.35 -1.46
CA LEU A 479 -6.38 1.19 -2.62
C LEU A 479 -7.48 2.21 -2.28
N LEU A 480 -8.51 1.82 -1.55
CA LEU A 480 -9.56 2.75 -1.09
C LEU A 480 -9.00 3.83 -0.15
N PHE A 481 -8.09 3.48 0.75
CA PHE A 481 -7.41 4.46 1.59
C PHE A 481 -6.51 5.38 0.77
N LEU A 482 -5.80 4.84 -0.20
CA LEU A 482 -5.00 5.65 -1.13
C LEU A 482 -5.90 6.65 -1.87
N ALA A 483 -7.07 6.22 -2.34
CA ALA A 483 -8.06 7.09 -2.98
C ALA A 483 -8.48 8.25 -2.07
N LEU A 484 -8.63 8.03 -0.76
CA LEU A 484 -8.96 9.11 0.18
C LEU A 484 -7.82 10.10 0.41
N LEU A 485 -6.58 9.64 0.30
CA LEU A 485 -5.39 10.46 0.52
C LEU A 485 -4.97 11.24 -0.74
N MET A 486 -5.16 10.67 -1.93
CA MET A 486 -4.70 11.25 -3.20
C MET A 486 -5.14 12.70 -3.44
N PRO A 487 -6.39 13.13 -3.16
CA PRO A 487 -6.80 14.52 -3.36
C PRO A 487 -6.11 15.51 -2.40
N VAL A 488 -5.70 15.04 -1.21
CA VAL A 488 -5.01 15.88 -0.20
C VAL A 488 -3.51 15.94 -0.47
N LEU A 489 -2.97 14.88 -1.06
CA LEU A 489 -1.54 14.77 -1.34
C LEU A 489 -1.22 15.37 -2.72
N LEU A 490 -1.87 14.92 -3.79
CA LEU A 490 -1.53 15.32 -5.15
C LEU A 490 -2.21 16.63 -5.56
N ASP A 491 -1.57 17.75 -5.28
CA ASP A 491 -1.90 19.05 -5.90
C ASP A 491 -1.23 19.15 -7.29
N ILE A 492 -1.65 18.28 -8.21
CA ILE A 492 -1.18 18.27 -9.60
C ILE A 492 -2.39 18.54 -10.50
N GLN A 493 -2.32 19.63 -11.26
CA GLN A 493 -3.31 19.96 -12.27
C GLN A 493 -2.86 19.48 -13.65
N MET A 494 -3.76 18.83 -14.38
CA MET A 494 -3.59 18.44 -15.79
C MET A 494 -4.66 19.16 -16.61
N GLY A 495 -4.30 20.33 -17.13
CA GLY A 495 -5.28 21.26 -17.68
C GLY A 495 -6.20 21.74 -16.53
N PRO A 496 -7.53 21.66 -16.69
CA PRO A 496 -8.46 22.07 -15.64
C PRO A 496 -8.77 20.97 -14.61
N VAL A 497 -8.19 19.78 -14.75
CA VAL A 497 -8.51 18.61 -13.92
C VAL A 497 -7.47 18.43 -12.81
N ASP A 498 -7.96 18.26 -11.57
CA ASP A 498 -7.15 17.82 -10.44
C ASP A 498 -6.86 16.31 -10.53
N VAL A 499 -5.59 15.95 -10.64
CA VAL A 499 -5.16 14.55 -10.82
C VAL A 499 -5.39 13.73 -9.56
N GLY A 500 -5.22 14.31 -8.37
CA GLY A 500 -5.45 13.63 -7.09
C GLY A 500 -6.92 13.22 -6.92
N GLU A 501 -7.82 14.16 -7.21
CA GLU A 501 -9.26 13.92 -7.21
C GLU A 501 -9.68 12.91 -8.28
N MET A 502 -9.14 13.04 -9.49
CA MET A 502 -9.43 12.10 -10.59
C MET A 502 -8.99 10.67 -10.23
N LEU A 503 -7.78 10.48 -9.70
CA LEU A 503 -7.29 9.16 -9.30
C LEU A 503 -8.14 8.53 -8.20
N ALA A 504 -8.58 9.33 -7.22
CA ALA A 504 -9.49 8.88 -6.17
C ALA A 504 -10.80 8.33 -6.75
N LYS A 505 -11.40 9.09 -7.67
CA LYS A 505 -12.63 8.70 -8.36
C LYS A 505 -12.43 7.47 -9.25
N LEU A 506 -11.29 7.35 -9.94
CA LEU A 506 -10.98 6.16 -10.75
C LEU A 506 -10.89 4.89 -9.92
N ILE A 507 -10.28 4.94 -8.73
CA ILE A 507 -10.23 3.79 -7.84
C ILE A 507 -11.65 3.33 -7.50
N VAL A 508 -12.54 4.24 -7.09
CA VAL A 508 -13.96 3.92 -6.81
C VAL A 508 -14.64 3.31 -8.04
N LEU A 509 -14.45 3.88 -9.23
CA LEU A 509 -15.04 3.37 -10.47
C LEU A 509 -14.52 1.98 -10.83
N PHE A 510 -13.23 1.72 -10.63
CA PHE A 510 -12.65 0.39 -10.86
C PHE A 510 -13.21 -0.64 -9.88
N PHE A 511 -13.40 -0.26 -8.62
CA PHE A 511 -14.10 -1.09 -7.63
C PHE A 511 -15.54 -1.39 -8.03
N ALA A 512 -16.28 -0.38 -8.48
CA ALA A 512 -17.63 -0.57 -8.98
C ALA A 512 -17.66 -1.52 -10.18
N CYS A 513 -16.73 -1.38 -11.13
CA CYS A 513 -16.55 -2.32 -12.24
C CYS A 513 -16.29 -3.75 -11.74
N GLU A 514 -15.41 -3.96 -10.76
CA GLU A 514 -15.11 -5.30 -10.24
C GLU A 514 -16.31 -5.94 -9.53
N VAL A 515 -17.03 -5.18 -8.71
CA VAL A 515 -18.25 -5.66 -8.04
C VAL A 515 -19.29 -6.10 -9.07
N LEU A 516 -19.49 -5.30 -10.12
CA LEU A 516 -20.42 -5.62 -11.19
C LEU A 516 -19.96 -6.81 -12.05
N LEU A 517 -18.66 -6.89 -12.38
CA LEU A 517 -18.10 -8.02 -13.15
C LEU A 517 -18.27 -9.35 -12.43
N GLN A 518 -18.12 -9.37 -11.10
CA GLN A 518 -18.33 -10.58 -10.31
C GLN A 518 -19.82 -10.92 -10.19
N ALA A 519 -20.67 -9.93 -9.92
CA ALA A 519 -22.11 -10.10 -9.85
C ALA A 519 -22.72 -10.61 -11.16
N PHE A 520 -22.18 -10.17 -12.29
CA PHE A 520 -22.61 -10.54 -13.65
C PHE A 520 -21.59 -11.42 -14.37
N SER A 521 -20.88 -12.28 -13.63
CA SER A 521 -19.84 -13.18 -14.17
C SER A 521 -20.32 -14.09 -15.31
N THR A 522 -21.61 -14.43 -15.34
CA THR A 522 -22.23 -15.21 -16.43
C THR A 522 -22.43 -14.42 -17.73
N LYS A 523 -22.40 -13.08 -17.67
CA LYS A 523 -22.62 -12.16 -18.79
C LYS A 523 -21.36 -11.39 -19.21
N VAL A 524 -20.18 -11.85 -18.80
CA VAL A 524 -18.89 -11.17 -19.05
C VAL A 524 -18.64 -10.84 -20.53
N ARG A 525 -19.06 -11.71 -21.46
CA ARG A 525 -18.95 -11.44 -22.91
C ARG A 525 -19.84 -10.29 -23.35
N GLN A 526 -21.08 -10.22 -22.85
CA GLN A 526 -22.01 -9.12 -23.15
C GLN A 526 -21.47 -7.80 -22.60
N LEU A 527 -20.95 -7.81 -21.37
CA LEU A 527 -20.28 -6.66 -20.77
C LEU A 527 -19.06 -6.22 -21.58
N GLY A 528 -18.29 -7.18 -22.12
CA GLY A 528 -17.17 -6.92 -23.02
C GLY A 528 -17.59 -6.24 -24.32
N TYR A 529 -18.69 -6.68 -24.94
CA TYR A 529 -19.22 -6.01 -26.13
C TYR A 529 -19.68 -4.59 -25.82
N CYS A 530 -20.36 -4.39 -24.69
CA CYS A 530 -20.78 -3.05 -24.26
C CYS A 530 -19.59 -2.13 -23.98
N SER A 531 -18.56 -2.60 -23.26
CA SER A 531 -17.39 -1.77 -22.95
C SER A 531 -16.52 -1.51 -24.17
N GLY A 532 -16.35 -2.49 -25.05
CA GLY A 532 -15.66 -2.31 -26.33
C GLY A 532 -16.40 -1.36 -27.27
N GLY A 533 -17.72 -1.49 -27.37
CA GLY A 533 -18.57 -0.56 -28.13
C GLY A 533 -18.51 0.87 -27.59
N LEU A 534 -18.55 1.05 -26.27
CA LEU A 534 -18.38 2.34 -25.60
C LEU A 534 -17.03 2.99 -25.96
N LEU A 535 -15.92 2.25 -25.91
CA LEU A 535 -14.60 2.74 -26.30
C LEU A 535 -14.56 3.18 -27.76
N CYS A 536 -15.13 2.37 -28.66
CA CYS A 536 -15.22 2.74 -30.07
C CYS A 536 -16.01 4.03 -30.27
N SER A 537 -17.16 4.17 -29.59
CA SER A 537 -17.98 5.39 -29.67
C SER A 537 -17.24 6.63 -29.15
N LEU A 538 -16.58 6.54 -27.99
CA LEU A 538 -15.79 7.63 -27.40
C LEU A 538 -14.63 8.06 -28.30
N ALA A 539 -13.96 7.10 -28.95
CA ALA A 539 -12.91 7.38 -29.91
C ALA A 539 -13.45 8.02 -31.19
N THR A 540 -14.57 7.52 -31.72
CA THR A 540 -15.19 8.12 -32.91
C THR A 540 -15.66 9.54 -32.66
N GLN A 541 -16.18 9.84 -31.48
CA GLN A 541 -16.57 11.20 -31.08
C GLN A 541 -15.37 12.15 -30.95
N ALA A 542 -14.16 11.65 -30.71
CA ALA A 542 -12.96 12.48 -30.66
C ALA A 542 -12.40 12.80 -32.06
N LEU A 543 -12.57 11.86 -33.01
CA LEU A 543 -12.03 11.95 -34.38
C LEU A 543 -12.93 12.73 -35.35
N TRP A 544 -14.16 13.06 -34.94
CA TRP A 544 -15.19 13.76 -35.71
C TRP A 544 -15.66 14.99 -34.97
#